data_AF-A0A1U8IEE7-F1
#
_entry.id   AF-A0A1U8IEE7-F1
#
_cell.length_a   1.000
_cell.length_b   1.000
_cell.length_c   1.000
_cell.angle_alpha   90.00
_cell.angle_beta   90.00
_cell.angle_gamma   90.00
#
_symmetry.space_group_name_H-M   'P 1'
#
loop_
_entity.id
_entity.type
_entity.pdbx_description
1 polymer ?
#
loop_
_entity_poly.entity_id
_entity_poly.type
_entity_poly.pdbx_seq_one_letter_code
_entity_poly.pdbx_strand_id
1 'polypeptide(L)'
;MIKYNLTPSRIHSLTHAFDVQAIKGAKSQGAIKVIGIDKNPMKEAKGQAFGMTDFINPEQSDKPIAELVKDLTGGMGVDYSLECTGVPPLINQAILSTKLEIQLDELKSHEIKLEDANKVSELLKQPDCVKVLINI
;
A
#
# COMPACT_ATOMS: atom_id res chain seq x y z
N MET A 1 -18.53 -17.35 -0.56
CA MET A 1 -18.45 -16.02 -1.19
C MET A 1 -18.50 -14.99 -0.06
N ILE A 2 -17.36 -14.63 0.52
CA ILE A 2 -17.29 -13.70 1.65
C ILE A 2 -17.53 -12.30 1.08
N LYS A 3 -18.73 -11.76 1.30
CA LYS A 3 -19.01 -10.34 1.08
C LYS A 3 -18.37 -9.58 2.24
N TYR A 4 -17.21 -8.98 2.02
CA TYR A 4 -16.74 -7.92 2.90
C TYR A 4 -17.79 -6.80 2.86
N ASN A 5 -18.40 -6.54 4.01
CA ASN A 5 -19.48 -5.58 4.19
C ASN A 5 -18.87 -4.16 4.17
N LEU A 6 -18.42 -3.73 2.99
CA LEU A 6 -17.91 -2.38 2.76
C LEU A 6 -19.10 -1.42 2.75
N THR A 7 -19.12 -0.50 3.70
CA THR A 7 -20.12 0.55 3.73
C THR A 7 -20.06 1.35 2.41
N PRO A 8 -21.19 1.61 1.72
CA PRO A 8 -21.19 2.07 0.33
C PRO A 8 -20.61 3.47 0.06
N SER A 9 -20.00 4.15 1.05
CA SER A 9 -19.91 5.60 1.02
C SER A 9 -18.57 6.19 0.58
N ARG A 10 -17.40 5.59 0.86
CA ARG A 10 -16.10 6.28 0.60
C ARG A 10 -14.88 5.33 0.50
N ILE A 11 -14.71 4.62 -0.61
CA ILE A 11 -13.49 3.83 -0.87
C ILE A 11 -12.38 4.77 -1.40
N HIS A 12 -11.32 4.95 -0.62
CA HIS A 12 -10.07 5.57 -1.04
C HIS A 12 -9.03 4.47 -1.23
N SER A 13 -8.49 4.36 -2.44
CA SER A 13 -7.44 3.41 -2.77
C SER A 13 -6.17 4.15 -3.17
N LEU A 14 -5.03 3.57 -2.81
CA LEU A 14 -3.69 4.06 -3.07
C LEU A 14 -2.88 2.99 -3.79
N THR A 15 -2.17 3.40 -4.83
CA THR A 15 -1.20 2.57 -5.53
C THR A 15 0.16 3.27 -5.46
N HIS A 16 1.08 2.72 -4.68
CA HIS A 16 2.51 3.05 -4.73
C HIS A 16 3.11 2.26 -5.89
N ALA A 17 3.72 2.98 -6.83
CA ALA A 17 3.96 2.57 -8.21
C ALA A 17 2.72 2.64 -9.08
N PHE A 18 2.93 3.25 -10.24
CA PHE A 18 1.99 3.24 -11.33
C PHE A 18 1.70 1.82 -11.84
N ASP A 19 0.63 1.22 -11.31
CA ASP A 19 0.04 0.00 -11.84
C ASP A 19 -1.36 0.28 -12.38
N VAL A 20 -1.46 0.28 -13.71
CA VAL A 20 -2.72 0.49 -14.44
C VAL A 20 -3.78 -0.55 -14.09
N GLN A 21 -3.37 -1.79 -13.80
CA GLN A 21 -4.30 -2.86 -13.45
C GLN A 21 -4.87 -2.65 -12.05
N ALA A 22 -4.04 -2.22 -11.10
CA ALA A 22 -4.50 -1.84 -9.77
C ALA A 22 -5.46 -0.63 -9.82
N ILE A 23 -5.14 0.41 -10.59
CA ILE A 23 -6.01 1.59 -10.79
C ILE A 23 -7.36 1.18 -11.36
N LYS A 24 -7.37 0.40 -12.46
CA LYS A 24 -8.60 -0.13 -13.08
C LYS A 24 -9.40 -1.00 -12.11
N GLY A 25 -8.71 -1.87 -11.37
CA GLY A 25 -9.33 -2.74 -10.37
C GLY A 25 -10.03 -1.92 -9.29
N ALA A 26 -9.36 -0.93 -8.70
CA ALA A 26 -9.93 -0.04 -7.71
C ALA A 26 -11.17 0.68 -8.25
N LYS A 27 -11.11 1.23 -9.47
CA LYS A 27 -12.26 1.90 -10.10
C LYS A 27 -13.41 0.96 -10.41
N SER A 28 -13.12 -0.24 -10.90
CA SER A 28 -14.13 -1.28 -11.14
C SER A 28 -14.83 -1.74 -9.86
N GLN A 29 -14.16 -1.63 -8.70
CA GLN A 29 -14.73 -1.92 -7.39
C GLN A 29 -15.44 -0.71 -6.74
N GLY A 30 -15.55 0.42 -7.46
CA GLY A 30 -16.28 1.60 -6.97
C GLY A 30 -15.43 2.58 -6.16
N ALA A 31 -14.10 2.55 -6.25
CA ALA A 31 -13.26 3.56 -5.63
C ALA A 31 -13.60 4.98 -6.15
N ILE A 32 -13.93 5.88 -5.23
CA ILE A 32 -14.22 7.28 -5.54
C ILE A 32 -12.95 8.13 -5.58
N LYS A 33 -11.91 7.71 -4.86
CA LYS A 33 -10.57 8.31 -4.89
C LYS A 33 -9.53 7.21 -5.14
N VAL A 34 -8.68 7.43 -6.14
CA VAL A 34 -7.56 6.56 -6.49
C VAL A 34 -6.32 7.42 -6.64
N ILE A 35 -5.39 7.30 -5.69
CA ILE A 35 -4.17 8.10 -5.64
C ILE A 35 -3.03 7.28 -6.24
N GLY A 36 -2.41 7.76 -7.32
CA GLY A 36 -1.20 7.16 -7.87
C GLY A 36 0.04 7.90 -7.40
N ILE A 37 1.08 7.15 -7.02
CA ILE A 37 2.36 7.72 -6.61
C ILE A 37 3.47 7.24 -7.53
N ASP A 38 4.12 8.18 -8.22
CA ASP A 38 5.25 7.90 -9.09
C ASP A 38 6.13 9.14 -9.27
N LYS A 39 7.44 8.95 -9.39
CA LYS A 39 8.36 10.05 -9.67
C LYS A 39 8.31 10.54 -11.11
N ASN A 40 7.84 9.69 -12.04
CA ASN A 40 7.76 10.05 -13.45
C ASN A 40 6.42 10.77 -13.74
N PRO A 41 6.41 12.09 -13.98
CA PRO A 41 5.18 12.85 -14.20
C PRO A 41 4.45 12.42 -15.48
N MET A 42 5.13 11.81 -16.46
CA MET A 42 4.50 11.32 -17.69
C MET A 42 3.46 10.21 -17.44
N LYS A 43 3.49 9.60 -16.25
CA LYS A 43 2.54 8.56 -15.86
C LYS A 43 1.21 9.12 -15.38
N GLU A 44 1.14 10.40 -15.02
CA GLU A 44 -0.08 11.05 -14.52
C GLU A 44 -1.22 10.95 -15.54
N ALA A 45 -1.00 11.46 -16.76
CA ALA A 45 -2.00 11.47 -17.82
C ALA A 45 -2.51 10.06 -18.16
N LYS A 46 -1.60 9.07 -18.18
CA LYS A 46 -1.96 7.68 -18.42
C LYS A 46 -2.80 7.12 -17.27
N GLY A 47 -2.47 7.45 -16.02
CA GLY A 47 -3.23 6.99 -14.84
C GLY A 47 -4.63 7.56 -14.82
N GLN A 48 -4.76 8.86 -15.12
CA GLN A 48 -6.05 9.53 -15.20
C GLN A 48 -6.95 8.90 -16.28
N ALA A 49 -6.39 8.53 -17.44
CA ALA A 49 -7.13 7.82 -18.49
C ALA A 49 -7.68 6.45 -18.05
N PHE A 50 -7.11 5.85 -16.99
CA PHE A 50 -7.57 4.59 -16.40
C PHE A 50 -8.36 4.77 -15.10
N GLY A 51 -8.65 6.02 -14.73
CA GLY A 51 -9.54 6.40 -13.64
C GLY A 51 -8.83 6.74 -12.31
N MET A 52 -7.51 6.92 -12.32
CA MET A 52 -6.80 7.59 -11.23
C MET A 52 -7.36 9.02 -11.04
N THR A 53 -7.57 9.43 -9.80
CA THR A 53 -8.18 10.73 -9.49
C THR A 53 -7.16 11.77 -9.03
N ASP A 54 -6.09 11.32 -8.39
CA ASP A 54 -5.05 12.19 -7.84
C ASP A 54 -3.68 11.56 -8.13
N PHE A 55 -2.67 12.40 -8.31
CA PHE A 55 -1.28 11.98 -8.55
C PHE A 55 -0.34 12.67 -7.57
N ILE A 56 0.61 11.91 -7.02
CA ILE A 56 1.68 12.42 -6.17
C ILE A 56 3.02 12.10 -6.84
N ASN A 57 3.80 13.15 -7.10
CA ASN A 57 5.23 13.01 -7.35
C ASN A 57 6.00 13.29 -6.05
N PRO A 58 6.64 12.29 -5.42
CA PRO A 58 7.37 12.49 -4.18
C PRO A 58 8.61 13.39 -4.34
N GLU A 59 9.12 13.61 -5.56
CA GLU A 59 10.26 14.51 -5.80
C GLU A 59 9.86 16.00 -5.77
N GLN A 60 8.57 16.31 -5.73
CA GLN A 60 8.05 17.69 -5.72
C GLN A 60 7.75 18.20 -4.30
N SER A 61 8.07 17.43 -3.25
CA SER A 61 7.79 17.78 -1.87
C SER A 61 8.78 17.12 -0.92
N ASP A 62 9.17 17.82 0.15
CA ASP A 62 10.00 17.26 1.23
C ASP A 62 9.19 16.43 2.25
N LYS A 63 7.86 16.50 2.20
CA LYS A 63 6.99 15.71 3.08
C LYS A 63 7.10 14.20 2.77
N PRO A 64 7.02 13.32 3.80
CA PRO A 64 6.84 11.89 3.59
C PRO A 64 5.61 11.57 2.74
N ILE A 65 5.70 10.50 1.94
CA ILE A 65 4.58 10.03 1.09
C ILE A 65 3.30 9.85 1.89
N ALA A 66 3.39 9.26 3.08
CA ALA A 66 2.23 9.03 3.93
C ALA A 66 1.51 10.32 4.34
N GLU A 67 2.25 11.42 4.54
CA GLU A 67 1.65 12.71 4.84
C GLU A 67 0.97 13.30 3.62
N LEU A 68 1.59 13.21 2.44
CA LEU A 68 0.99 13.66 1.18
C LEU A 68 -0.34 12.94 0.89
N VAL A 69 -0.40 11.65 1.16
CA VAL A 69 -1.65 10.87 1.05
C VAL A 69 -2.69 11.36 2.07
N LYS A 70 -2.29 11.60 3.31
CA LYS A 70 -3.18 12.09 4.36
C LYS A 70 -3.75 13.46 4.03
N ASP A 71 -2.94 14.36 3.47
CA ASP A 71 -3.39 15.67 2.99
C ASP A 71 -4.52 15.54 1.97
N LEU A 72 -4.44 14.58 1.03
CA LEU A 72 -5.48 14.31 0.02
C LEU A 72 -6.70 13.54 0.55
N THR A 73 -6.65 13.04 1.78
CA THR A 73 -7.70 12.19 2.39
C THR A 73 -8.26 12.77 3.70
N GLY A 74 -8.07 14.07 3.94
CA GLY A 74 -8.60 14.75 5.13
C GLY A 74 -7.95 14.28 6.43
N GLY A 75 -6.67 13.91 6.38
CA GLY A 75 -5.87 13.43 7.52
C GLY A 75 -6.03 11.95 7.83
N MET A 76 -7.02 11.26 7.23
CA MET A 76 -7.35 9.89 7.60
C MET A 76 -6.39 8.86 6.99
N GLY A 77 -5.92 9.08 5.77
CA GLY A 77 -5.30 8.05 4.95
C GLY A 77 -6.30 7.29 4.08
N VAL A 78 -5.82 6.29 3.36
CA VAL A 78 -6.62 5.46 2.44
C VAL A 78 -7.13 4.17 3.08
N ASP A 79 -8.20 3.61 2.51
CA ASP A 79 -8.75 2.33 2.95
C ASP A 79 -7.88 1.15 2.49
N TYR A 80 -7.31 1.26 1.29
CA TYR A 80 -6.43 0.24 0.71
C TYR A 80 -5.17 0.88 0.15
N SER A 81 -4.03 0.25 0.40
CA SER A 81 -2.71 0.68 -0.07
C SER A 81 -1.99 -0.50 -0.69
N LEU A 82 -1.63 -0.37 -1.97
CA LEU A 82 -0.88 -1.37 -2.73
C LEU A 82 0.52 -0.84 -2.97
N GLU A 83 1.54 -1.60 -2.57
CA GLU A 83 2.95 -1.30 -2.86
C GLU A 83 3.41 -2.20 -4.01
N CYS A 84 3.79 -1.59 -5.13
CA CYS A 84 4.13 -2.29 -6.37
C CYS A 84 5.48 -1.85 -6.97
N THR A 85 6.31 -1.11 -6.22
CA THR A 85 7.66 -0.73 -6.64
C THR A 85 8.71 -1.77 -6.26
N GLY A 86 8.46 -2.55 -5.20
CA GLY A 86 9.45 -3.45 -4.60
C GLY A 86 10.57 -2.73 -3.85
N VAL A 87 10.45 -1.41 -3.61
CA VAL A 87 11.42 -0.61 -2.87
C VAL A 87 11.14 -0.76 -1.37
N PRO A 88 12.02 -1.41 -0.59
CA PRO A 88 11.69 -1.79 0.79
C PRO A 88 11.28 -0.63 1.71
N PRO A 89 11.93 0.56 1.64
CA PRO A 89 11.49 1.72 2.42
C PRO A 89 10.04 2.17 2.15
N LEU A 90 9.51 1.92 0.95
CA LEU A 90 8.16 2.33 0.57
C LEU A 90 7.06 1.44 1.16
N ILE A 91 7.39 0.23 1.62
CA ILE A 91 6.44 -0.65 2.33
C ILE A 91 5.94 0.05 3.60
N ASN A 92 6.85 0.66 4.36
CA ASN A 92 6.47 1.41 5.57
C ASN A 92 5.61 2.63 5.22
N GLN A 93 5.95 3.36 4.15
CA GLN A 93 5.11 4.48 3.70
C GLN A 93 3.72 4.00 3.28
N ALA A 94 3.63 2.84 2.64
CA ALA A 94 2.37 2.26 2.21
C ALA A 94 1.46 1.90 3.38
N ILE A 95 2.03 1.34 4.45
CA ILE A 95 1.32 1.04 5.70
C ILE A 95 0.90 2.34 6.40
N LEU A 96 1.80 3.32 6.51
CA LEU A 96 1.51 4.59 7.21
C LEU A 96 0.48 5.48 6.50
N SER A 97 0.27 5.23 5.20
CA SER A 97 -0.69 5.95 4.35
C SER A 97 -2.13 5.47 4.53
N THR A 98 -2.39 4.34 5.19
CA THR A 98 -3.74 3.83 5.41
C THR A 98 -4.42 4.47 6.62
N LYS A 99 -5.76 4.38 6.67
CA LYS A 99 -6.55 4.66 7.87
C LYS A 99 -6.16 3.64 8.96
N LEU A 100 -5.47 4.10 10.02
CA LEU A 100 -4.92 3.29 11.14
C LEU A 100 -6.01 2.45 11.85
N GLU A 101 -5.73 1.34 12.56
CA GLU A 101 -4.52 0.84 13.23
C GLU A 101 -4.16 -0.60 12.77
N ILE A 102 -2.99 -0.82 12.17
CA ILE A 102 -2.37 -2.16 12.18
C ILE A 102 -1.08 -1.99 12.95
N GLN A 103 -0.99 -2.60 14.14
CA GLN A 103 0.30 -2.73 14.80
C GLN A 103 1.18 -3.58 13.89
N LEU A 104 2.36 -3.09 13.53
CA LEU A 104 3.36 -3.88 12.77
C LEU A 104 3.67 -5.23 13.44
N ASP A 105 3.37 -5.34 14.74
CA ASP A 105 3.41 -6.57 15.52
C ASP A 105 2.39 -7.62 15.06
N GLU A 106 1.21 -7.22 14.57
CA GLU A 106 0.20 -8.14 14.04
C GLU A 106 0.53 -8.65 12.64
N LEU A 107 1.41 -7.97 11.91
CA LEU A 107 1.94 -8.47 10.62
C LEU A 107 3.02 -9.55 10.82
N LYS A 108 3.52 -9.75 12.04
CA LYS A 108 4.51 -10.79 12.36
C LYS A 108 3.81 -12.15 12.35
N SER A 109 4.01 -12.92 11.28
CA SER A 109 3.56 -14.33 11.25
C SER A 109 4.55 -15.25 11.98
N HIS A 110 5.84 -14.91 11.95
CA HIS A 110 6.91 -15.75 12.46
C HIS A 110 7.99 -14.91 13.12
N GLU A 111 8.57 -15.43 14.20
CA GLU A 111 9.71 -14.84 14.89
C GLU A 111 10.74 -15.93 15.15
N ILE A 112 11.98 -15.69 14.72
CA ILE A 112 13.09 -16.62 14.89
C ILE A 112 14.32 -15.90 15.42
N LYS A 113 15.23 -16.65 16.03
CA LYS A 113 16.57 -16.16 16.36
C LYS A 113 17.51 -16.36 15.18
N LEU A 114 18.59 -15.59 15.14
CA LEU A 114 19.61 -15.69 14.09
C LEU A 114 20.17 -17.12 13.92
N GLU A 115 20.27 -17.89 15.02
CA GLU A 115 20.69 -19.30 15.00
C GLU A 115 19.79 -20.22 14.16
N ASP A 116 18.53 -19.83 13.99
CA ASP A 116 17.51 -20.56 13.24
C ASP A 116 17.28 -20.00 11.82
N ALA A 117 18.13 -19.09 11.34
CA ALA A 117 17.99 -18.45 10.02
C ALA A 117 17.89 -19.46 8.85
N ASN A 118 18.44 -20.66 9.02
CA ASN A 118 18.34 -21.74 8.02
C ASN A 118 16.89 -22.19 7.75
N LYS A 119 15.97 -21.98 8.69
CA LYS A 119 14.55 -22.37 8.58
C LYS A 119 13.69 -21.35 7.83
N VAL A 120 14.22 -20.15 7.54
CA VAL A 120 13.46 -19.07 6.89
C VAL A 120 12.90 -19.52 5.54
N SER A 121 13.64 -20.32 4.78
CA SER A 121 13.21 -20.78 3.45
C SER A 121 11.94 -21.63 3.51
N GLU A 122 11.80 -22.45 4.56
CA GLU A 122 10.61 -23.26 4.82
C GLU A 122 9.46 -22.38 5.30
N LEU A 123 9.73 -21.44 6.22
CA LEU A 123 8.72 -20.51 6.73
C LEU A 123 8.10 -19.67 5.60
N LEU A 124 8.92 -19.15 4.69
CA LEU A 124 8.45 -18.36 3.54
C LEU A 124 7.54 -19.14 2.58
N LYS A 125 7.60 -20.47 2.57
CA LYS A 125 6.73 -21.32 1.76
C LYS A 125 5.37 -21.58 2.42
N GLN A 126 5.22 -21.26 3.70
CA GLN A 126 3.98 -21.50 4.42
C GLN A 126 2.90 -20.51 3.97
N PRO A 127 1.65 -20.98 3.78
CA PRO A 127 0.57 -20.16 3.23
C PRO A 127 0.11 -19.03 4.18
N ASP A 128 0.44 -19.12 5.46
CA ASP A 128 0.18 -18.15 6.52
C ASP A 128 1.38 -17.23 6.81
N CYS A 129 2.51 -17.40 6.10
CA CYS A 129 3.67 -16.55 6.27
C CYS A 129 3.46 -15.19 5.60
N VAL A 130 3.40 -14.15 6.43
CA VAL A 130 3.28 -12.73 6.03
C VAL A 130 4.59 -11.99 6.26
N LYS A 131 5.24 -12.21 7.41
CA LYS A 131 6.52 -11.58 7.81
C LYS A 131 7.26 -12.48 8.79
N VAL A 132 8.56 -12.66 8.57
CA VAL A 132 9.47 -13.31 9.51
C VAL A 132 10.34 -12.23 10.16
N LEU A 133 10.26 -12.10 11.47
CA LEU A 133 11.17 -11.27 12.26
C LEU A 133 12.37 -12.12 12.67
N ILE A 134 13.59 -11.66 12.37
CA ILE A 134 14.83 -12.30 12.83
C ILE A 134 15.42 -11.42 13.93
N ASN A 135 15.47 -11.96 15.14
CA ASN A 135 16.11 -11.31 16.28
C ASN A 135 17.59 -11.68 16.33
N ILE A 136 18.41 -10.68 16.68
CA ILE A 136 19.86 -10.78 16.83
C ILE A 136 20.21 -11.02 18.29
#